data_AF-A0A3M1PNA1-F1
#
_entry.id   AF-A0A3M1PNA1-F1
#
_cell.length_a   1.000
_cell.length_b   1.000
_cell.length_c   1.000
_cell.angle_alpha   90.00
_cell.angle_beta   90.00
_cell.angle_gamma   90.00
#
_symmetry.space_group_name_H-M   'P 1'
#
loop_
_entity.id
_entity.type
_entity.pdbx_description
1 polymer ?
#
loop_
_entity_poly.entity_id
_entity_poly.type
_entity_poly.pdbx_seq_one_letter_code
_entity_poly.pdbx_strand_id
1 'polypeptide(L)'
;MNIYQNVMELLVEQEVDRQLKALPPKVASYINRLELVAYALNQLPALYATSEQGLKHQMHRGMARHGVQVAQAVQRAIAAIRRDPLRTYAPLQAQQSPMLQDVLYQLRRVLKNERLNWETIPVAVEEALTAPRPGRFAAAAMPATSPPPSEPSAGASSYAAHHLRVNPQRSLSPFPEPSGVFVPPAAPP
;
A
#
# COMPACT_ATOMS: atom_id res chain seq x y z
N MET A 1 -8.28 0.27 -2.04
CA MET A 1 -7.14 -0.67 -2.11
C MET A 1 -7.42 -1.76 -1.08
N ASN A 2 -7.72 -2.99 -1.49
CA ASN A 2 -7.94 -4.08 -0.53
C ASN A 2 -6.55 -4.64 -0.17
N ILE A 3 -6.17 -4.48 1.10
CA ILE A 3 -4.86 -4.87 1.62
C ILE A 3 -5.05 -6.12 2.47
N TYR A 4 -4.19 -7.11 2.27
CA TYR A 4 -4.07 -8.26 3.16
C TYR A 4 -2.76 -8.14 3.94
N GLN A 5 -2.78 -8.52 5.21
CA GLN A 5 -1.60 -8.46 6.08
C GLN A 5 -1.49 -9.74 6.91
N ASN A 6 -0.27 -10.25 7.05
CA ASN A 6 0.03 -11.34 7.97
C ASN A 6 0.25 -10.80 9.37
N VAL A 7 -0.59 -11.19 10.32
CA VAL A 7 -0.52 -10.73 11.71
C VAL A 7 0.73 -11.22 12.43
N MET A 8 1.28 -12.36 12.00
CA MET A 8 2.51 -12.90 12.59
C MET A 8 3.71 -12.00 12.36
N GLU A 9 3.74 -11.19 11.29
CA GLU A 9 4.81 -10.21 11.05
C GLU A 9 4.92 -9.23 12.22
N LEU A 10 3.78 -8.69 12.67
CA LEU A 10 3.72 -7.76 13.80
C LEU A 10 4.17 -8.41 15.12
N LEU A 11 3.71 -9.64 15.39
CA LEU A 11 4.05 -10.36 16.62
C LEU A 11 5.54 -10.75 16.64
N VAL A 12 6.08 -11.18 15.50
CA VAL A 12 7.50 -11.51 15.37
C VAL A 12 8.34 -10.26 15.56
N GLU A 13 8.04 -9.16 14.87
CA GLU A 13 8.80 -7.91 15.01
C GLU A 13 8.88 -7.43 16.47
N GLN A 14 7.77 -7.46 17.19
CA GLN A 14 7.73 -7.10 18.62
C GLN A 14 8.64 -8.01 19.47
N GLU A 15 8.61 -9.31 19.20
CA GLU A 15 9.43 -10.28 19.92
C GLU A 15 10.92 -10.16 19.57
N VAL A 16 11.24 -9.90 18.30
CA VAL A 16 12.61 -9.62 17.85
C VAL A 16 13.15 -8.41 18.59
N ASP A 17 12.40 -7.31 18.65
CA ASP A 17 12.82 -6.10 19.35
C ASP A 17 13.01 -6.35 20.85
N ARG A 18 12.15 -7.18 21.46
CA ARG A 18 12.26 -7.59 22.87
C ARG A 18 13.55 -8.38 23.13
N GLN A 19 13.82 -9.41 22.31
CA GLN A 19 14.99 -10.26 22.51
C GLN A 19 16.30 -9.56 22.15
N LEU A 20 16.32 -8.73 21.09
CA LEU A 20 17.51 -7.96 20.73
C LEU A 20 17.89 -6.95 21.82
N LYS A 21 16.91 -6.29 22.45
CA LYS A 21 17.16 -5.39 23.59
C LYS A 21 17.72 -6.11 24.82
N ALA A 22 17.40 -7.40 24.99
CA ALA A 22 17.93 -8.22 26.07
C ALA A 22 19.36 -8.72 25.82
N LEU A 23 19.87 -8.62 24.59
CA LEU A 23 21.22 -9.05 24.24
C LEU A 23 22.27 -7.97 24.54
N PRO A 24 23.54 -8.36 24.78
CA PRO A 24 24.64 -7.41 24.88
C PRO A 24 24.77 -6.56 23.61
N PRO A 25 25.05 -5.25 23.72
CA PRO A 25 25.04 -4.32 22.58
C PRO A 25 26.07 -4.69 21.50
N LYS A 26 27.20 -5.29 21.89
CA LYS A 26 28.22 -5.81 20.95
C LYS A 26 27.70 -6.94 20.07
N VAL A 27 26.73 -7.71 20.56
CA VAL A 27 26.11 -8.82 19.82
C VAL A 27 24.98 -8.28 18.94
N ALA A 28 24.16 -7.38 19.48
CA ALA A 28 23.08 -6.77 18.74
C ALA A 28 23.56 -5.94 17.54
N SER A 29 24.76 -5.34 17.60
CA SER A 29 25.26 -4.43 16.56
C SER A 29 25.55 -5.08 15.20
N TYR A 30 25.86 -6.37 15.17
CA TYR A 30 26.15 -7.09 13.91
C TYR A 30 24.98 -7.94 13.41
N ILE A 31 23.89 -8.03 14.17
CA ILE A 31 22.72 -8.83 13.79
C ILE A 31 21.80 -8.00 12.89
N ASN A 32 21.49 -8.51 11.70
CA ASN A 32 20.51 -7.89 10.81
C ASN A 32 19.08 -8.24 11.25
N ARG A 33 18.30 -7.23 11.65
CA ARG A 33 16.89 -7.38 12.06
C ARG A 33 16.03 -8.03 10.96
N LEU A 34 16.21 -7.64 9.70
CA LEU A 34 15.38 -8.12 8.59
C LEU A 34 15.56 -9.62 8.37
N GLU A 35 16.79 -10.10 8.45
CA GLU A 35 17.08 -11.52 8.33
C GLU A 35 16.47 -12.32 9.48
N LEU A 36 16.56 -11.77 10.69
CA LEU A 36 16.03 -12.42 11.89
C LEU A 36 14.50 -12.58 11.80
N VAL A 37 13.81 -11.51 11.39
CA VAL A 37 12.37 -11.53 11.15
C VAL A 37 12.02 -12.56 10.07
N ALA A 38 12.71 -12.55 8.93
CA ALA A 38 12.46 -13.49 7.84
C ALA A 38 12.70 -14.95 8.27
N TYR A 39 13.80 -15.23 8.97
CA TYR A 39 14.13 -16.56 9.46
C TYR A 39 13.10 -17.07 10.47
N ALA A 40 12.63 -16.21 11.37
CA ALA A 40 11.60 -16.56 12.34
C ALA A 40 10.24 -16.82 11.65
N LEU A 41 9.83 -15.95 10.72
CA LEU A 41 8.57 -16.09 9.99
C LEU A 41 8.49 -17.38 9.17
N ASN A 42 9.60 -17.80 8.57
CA ASN A 42 9.67 -19.05 7.78
C ASN A 42 9.43 -20.32 8.62
N GLN A 43 9.38 -20.22 9.95
CA GLN A 43 9.11 -21.33 10.86
C GLN A 43 7.69 -21.30 11.45
N LEU A 44 6.89 -20.27 11.15
CA LEU A 44 5.63 -19.98 11.83
C LEU A 44 4.45 -20.08 10.85
N PRO A 45 3.26 -20.49 11.33
CA PRO A 45 2.06 -20.50 10.49
C PRO A 45 1.63 -19.06 10.18
N ALA A 46 1.32 -18.75 8.92
CA ALA A 46 0.84 -17.43 8.54
C ALA A 46 -0.62 -17.20 8.97
N LEU A 47 -0.91 -16.01 9.53
CA LEU A 47 -2.25 -15.60 9.95
C LEU A 47 -2.67 -14.34 9.18
N TYR A 48 -3.32 -14.52 8.04
CA TYR A 48 -3.76 -13.39 7.21
C TYR A 48 -5.08 -12.79 7.70
N ALA A 49 -5.19 -11.47 7.53
CA ALA A 49 -6.42 -10.72 7.68
C ALA A 49 -6.58 -9.71 6.53
N THR A 50 -7.83 -9.46 6.13
CA THR A 50 -8.24 -8.49 5.10
C THR A 50 -9.14 -7.38 5.66
N SER A 51 -9.49 -7.46 6.94
CA SER A 51 -10.30 -6.48 7.66
C SER A 51 -9.68 -6.15 9.01
N GLU A 52 -9.95 -4.95 9.53
CA GLU A 52 -9.43 -4.53 10.84
C GLU A 52 -9.94 -5.41 11.99
N GLN A 53 -11.20 -5.85 11.92
CA GLN A 53 -11.76 -6.78 12.91
C GLN A 53 -11.09 -8.15 12.82
N GLY A 54 -10.85 -8.65 11.61
CA GLY A 54 -10.09 -9.88 11.37
C GLY A 54 -8.66 -9.77 11.90
N LEU A 55 -8.00 -8.63 11.70
CA LEU A 55 -6.66 -8.36 12.20
C LEU A 55 -6.61 -8.46 13.73
N LYS A 56 -7.52 -7.77 14.43
CA LYS A 56 -7.62 -7.84 15.89
C LYS A 56 -7.87 -9.26 16.38
N HIS A 57 -8.79 -9.99 15.74
CA HIS A 57 -9.08 -11.38 16.11
C HIS A 57 -7.87 -12.30 15.92
N GLN A 58 -7.20 -12.21 14.77
CA GLN A 58 -6.01 -13.00 14.49
C GLN A 58 -4.85 -12.63 15.42
N MET A 59 -4.76 -11.38 15.86
CA MET A 59 -3.74 -10.94 16.81
C MET A 59 -3.93 -11.59 18.17
N HIS A 60 -5.15 -11.57 18.72
CA HIS A 60 -5.47 -12.26 19.98
C HIS A 60 -5.22 -13.78 19.86
N ARG A 61 -5.64 -14.38 18.75
CA ARG A 61 -5.42 -15.80 18.49
C ARG A 61 -3.92 -16.13 18.39
N GLY A 62 -3.15 -15.31 17.69
CA GLY A 62 -1.71 -15.44 17.51
C GLY A 62 -0.96 -15.36 18.83
N MET A 63 -1.29 -14.36 19.66
CA MET A 63 -0.71 -14.23 20.99
C MET A 63 -1.03 -15.42 21.89
N ALA A 64 -2.30 -15.84 21.94
CA ALA A 64 -2.74 -16.92 22.82
C ALA A 64 -2.19 -18.31 22.40
N ARG A 65 -2.13 -18.60 21.10
CA ARG A 65 -1.77 -19.95 20.60
C ARG A 65 -0.32 -20.09 20.16
N HIS A 66 0.28 -19.01 19.66
CA HIS A 66 1.60 -19.05 19.03
C HIS A 66 2.65 -18.23 19.76
N GLY A 67 2.33 -17.51 20.85
CA GLY A 67 3.30 -16.67 21.56
C GLY A 67 4.59 -17.40 21.97
N VAL A 68 4.47 -18.62 22.51
CA VAL A 68 5.65 -19.45 22.87
C VAL A 68 6.44 -19.88 21.63
N GLN A 69 5.74 -20.24 20.55
CA GLN A 69 6.38 -20.66 19.29
C GLN A 69 7.13 -19.49 18.64
N VAL A 70 6.55 -18.28 18.68
CA VAL A 70 7.18 -17.04 18.20
C VAL A 70 8.47 -16.79 18.97
N ALA A 71 8.43 -16.84 20.30
CA ALA A 71 9.62 -16.64 21.12
C ALA A 71 10.73 -17.67 20.80
N GLN A 72 10.37 -18.94 20.63
CA GLN A 72 11.32 -19.99 20.26
C GLN A 72 11.88 -19.82 18.85
N ALA A 73 11.06 -19.41 17.88
CA ALA A 73 11.51 -19.18 16.50
C ALA A 73 12.53 -18.04 16.43
N VAL A 74 12.29 -16.95 17.18
CA VAL A 74 13.23 -15.82 17.31
C VAL A 74 14.54 -16.25 17.99
N GLN A 75 14.48 -17.07 19.04
CA GLN A 75 15.68 -17.62 19.69
C GLN A 75 16.52 -18.47 18.73
N ARG A 76 15.87 -19.34 17.95
CA ARG A 76 16.56 -20.14 16.92
C ARG A 76 17.16 -19.27 15.83
N ALA A 77 16.47 -18.20 15.42
CA ALA A 77 16.99 -17.23 14.45
C ALA A 77 18.28 -16.56 14.96
N ILE A 78 18.28 -16.09 16.21
CA ILE A 78 19.45 -15.50 16.84
C ILE A 78 20.61 -16.51 16.90
N ALA A 79 20.33 -17.75 17.32
CA ALA A 79 21.34 -18.79 17.40
C ALA A 79 21.95 -19.13 16.03
N ALA A 80 21.12 -19.20 14.98
CA ALA A 80 21.56 -19.47 13.61
C ALA A 80 22.47 -18.36 13.08
N ILE A 81 22.07 -17.09 13.23
CA ILE A 81 22.86 -15.92 12.77
C ILE A 81 24.18 -15.83 13.55
N ARG A 82 24.16 -16.09 14.87
CA ARG A 82 25.38 -16.07 15.69
C ARG A 82 26.36 -17.17 15.32
N ARG A 83 25.89 -18.31 14.78
CA ARG A 83 26.74 -19.43 14.38
C ARG A 83 27.57 -19.10 13.13
N ASP A 84 27.04 -18.28 12.24
CA ASP A 84 27.73 -17.88 11.00
C ASP A 84 27.66 -16.36 10.76
N PRO A 85 28.47 -15.58 11.50
CA PRO A 85 28.45 -14.12 11.42
C PRO A 85 29.08 -13.54 10.15
N LEU A 86 29.83 -14.34 9.37
CA LEU A 86 30.51 -13.89 8.14
C LEU A 86 29.70 -14.18 6.87
N ARG A 87 28.47 -14.68 7.01
CA ARG A 87 27.60 -14.95 5.88
C ARG A 87 27.35 -13.67 5.09
N THR A 88 27.58 -13.74 3.78
CA THR A 88 27.34 -12.61 2.88
C THR A 88 25.86 -12.57 2.49
N TYR A 89 25.23 -11.41 2.71
CA TYR A 89 23.81 -11.19 2.40
C TYR A 89 23.67 -10.28 1.18
N ALA A 90 23.01 -10.75 0.14
CA ALA A 90 22.56 -9.92 -0.98
C ALA A 90 21.11 -9.48 -0.71
N PRO A 91 20.86 -8.20 -0.36
CA PRO A 91 19.50 -7.74 -0.06
C PRO A 91 18.61 -7.81 -1.31
N LEU A 92 17.34 -8.15 -1.09
CA LEU A 92 16.32 -8.04 -2.15
C LEU A 92 16.17 -6.57 -2.52
N GLN A 93 16.30 -6.27 -3.81
CA GLN A 93 16.07 -4.92 -4.32
C GLN A 93 14.57 -4.66 -4.35
N ALA A 94 14.13 -3.54 -3.78
CA ALA A 94 12.74 -3.13 -3.86
C ALA A 94 12.38 -2.89 -5.33
N GLN A 95 11.54 -3.76 -5.92
CA GLN A 95 10.95 -3.48 -7.21
C GLN A 95 10.02 -2.26 -7.05
N GLN A 96 10.40 -1.14 -7.66
CA GLN A 96 9.53 0.02 -7.70
C GLN A 96 8.22 -0.37 -8.40
N SER A 97 7.09 -0.07 -7.77
CA SER A 97 5.77 -0.35 -8.34
C SER A 97 5.66 0.27 -9.74
N PRO A 98 5.15 -0.46 -10.75
CA PRO A 98 4.98 0.08 -12.10
C PRO A 98 4.12 1.35 -12.09
N MET A 99 3.14 1.42 -11.20
CA MET A 99 2.29 2.60 -11.03
C MET A 99 3.08 3.82 -10.51
N LEU A 100 4.11 3.60 -9.69
CA LEU A 100 5.00 4.68 -9.26
C LEU A 100 5.81 5.19 -10.46
N GLN A 101 6.37 4.28 -11.27
CA GLN A 101 7.11 4.65 -12.49
C GLN A 101 6.24 5.48 -13.44
N ASP A 102 4.98 5.09 -13.62
CA ASP A 102 4.02 5.82 -14.46
C ASP A 102 3.80 7.24 -13.93
N VAL A 103 3.63 7.40 -12.62
CA VAL A 103 3.47 8.71 -11.97
C VAL A 103 4.72 9.57 -12.16
N LEU A 104 5.91 9.00 -11.98
CA LEU A 104 7.19 9.69 -12.22
C LEU A 104 7.30 10.15 -13.69
N TYR A 105 6.90 9.29 -14.62
CA TYR A 105 6.89 9.60 -16.04
C TYR A 105 5.95 10.76 -16.37
N GLN A 106 4.73 10.77 -15.82
CA GLN A 106 3.81 11.88 -16.02
C GLN A 106 4.33 13.18 -15.39
N LEU A 107 4.93 13.12 -14.19
CA LEU A 107 5.55 14.28 -13.54
C LEU A 107 6.68 14.89 -14.36
N ARG A 108 7.56 14.06 -14.95
CA ARG A 108 8.61 14.52 -15.88
C ARG A 108 8.04 15.30 -17.06
N ARG A 109 6.92 14.85 -17.62
CA ARG A 109 6.24 15.53 -18.73
C ARG A 109 5.63 16.87 -18.32
N VAL A 110 4.96 16.92 -17.17
CA VAL A 110 4.29 18.15 -16.69
C VAL A 110 5.31 19.21 -16.29
N LEU A 111 6.36 18.80 -15.57
CA LEU A 111 7.42 19.69 -15.09
C LEU A 111 8.50 19.96 -16.16
N LYS A 112 8.40 19.32 -17.34
CA LYS A 112 9.36 19.40 -18.45
C LYS A 112 10.82 19.18 -18.01
N ASN A 113 11.02 18.33 -17.02
CA ASN A 113 12.33 18.03 -16.47
C ASN A 113 12.55 16.51 -16.54
N GLU A 114 13.42 16.08 -17.45
CA GLU A 114 13.70 14.66 -17.72
C GLU A 114 14.58 14.00 -16.65
N ARG A 115 15.30 14.81 -15.85
CA ARG A 115 16.21 14.33 -14.80
C ARG A 115 15.52 14.13 -13.44
N LEU A 116 14.20 14.26 -13.41
CA LEU A 116 13.37 14.11 -12.21
C LEU A 116 13.44 12.68 -11.66
N ASN A 117 13.77 12.59 -10.38
CA ASN A 117 13.79 11.36 -9.58
C ASN A 117 13.00 11.60 -8.29
N TRP A 118 12.67 10.55 -7.54
CA TRP A 118 11.79 10.66 -6.36
C TRP A 118 12.28 11.64 -5.29
N GLU A 119 13.59 11.82 -5.16
CA GLU A 119 14.21 12.72 -4.19
C GLU A 119 14.17 14.19 -4.64
N THR A 120 14.23 14.44 -5.95
CA THR A 120 14.21 15.80 -6.53
C THR A 120 12.81 16.33 -6.83
N ILE A 121 11.76 15.50 -6.71
CA ILE A 121 10.37 15.92 -6.94
C ILE A 121 9.96 17.15 -6.13
N PRO A 122 10.17 17.20 -4.80
CA PRO A 122 9.69 18.34 -4.01
C PRO A 122 10.29 19.66 -4.49
N VAL A 123 11.60 19.68 -4.73
CA VAL A 123 12.33 20.85 -5.22
C VAL A 123 11.83 21.26 -6.60
N ALA A 124 11.68 20.30 -7.53
CA ALA A 124 11.21 20.59 -8.89
C ALA A 124 9.76 21.13 -8.92
N VAL A 125 8.91 20.70 -7.98
CA VAL A 125 7.54 21.22 -7.84
C VAL A 125 7.57 22.65 -7.28
N GLU A 126 8.39 22.91 -6.26
CA GLU A 126 8.54 24.27 -5.70
C GLU A 126 9.04 25.27 -6.74
N GLU A 127 10.05 24.89 -7.53
CA GLU A 127 10.56 25.72 -8.64
C GLU A 127 9.48 25.99 -9.69
N ALA A 128 8.70 24.98 -10.08
CA ALA A 128 7.64 25.14 -11.07
C ALA A 128 6.46 26.00 -10.58
N LEU A 129 6.22 26.04 -9.27
CA LEU A 129 5.21 26.91 -8.65
C LEU A 129 5.71 28.36 -8.50
N THR A 130 7.01 28.53 -8.27
CA THR A 130 7.65 29.85 -8.09
C THR A 130 7.99 30.51 -9.42
N ALA A 131 8.17 29.72 -10.49
CA ALA A 131 8.46 30.23 -11.82
C ALA A 131 7.30 31.11 -12.36
N PRO A 132 7.58 32.35 -12.81
CA PRO A 132 6.57 33.22 -13.38
C PRO A 132 6.05 32.60 -14.69
N ARG A 133 4.76 32.25 -14.73
CA ARG A 133 4.12 31.76 -15.96
C ARG A 133 4.06 32.88 -16.99
N PRO A 134 4.70 32.75 -18.17
CA PRO A 134 4.52 33.72 -19.23
C PRO A 134 3.15 33.51 -19.86
N GLY A 135 2.27 34.51 -19.70
CA GLY A 135 1.10 34.70 -20.55
C GLY A 135 -0.19 34.00 -20.12
N ARG A 136 -0.90 34.62 -19.18
CA ARG A 136 -2.37 34.79 -19.26
C ARG A 136 -2.68 36.08 -18.53
N PHE A 137 -3.48 36.95 -19.15
CA PHE A 137 -3.82 38.31 -18.72
C PHE A 137 -2.80 39.40 -19.07
N ALA A 138 -2.44 39.53 -20.35
CA ALA A 138 -2.22 40.87 -20.89
C ALA A 138 -3.60 41.51 -21.06
N ALA A 139 -3.98 42.36 -20.11
CA ALA A 139 -5.14 43.23 -20.21
C ALA A 139 -4.94 44.19 -21.40
N ALA A 140 -5.50 43.86 -22.56
CA ALA A 140 -5.58 44.78 -23.67
C ALA A 140 -6.64 45.84 -23.34
N ALA A 141 -6.16 47.05 -23.09
CA ALA A 141 -6.95 48.25 -22.91
C ALA A 141 -7.91 48.48 -24.08
N MET A 142 -9.13 48.93 -23.77
CA MET A 142 -10.11 49.41 -24.74
C MET A 142 -9.58 50.63 -25.52
N PRO A 143 -10.20 50.95 -26.66
CA PRO A 143 -10.88 52.23 -26.71
C PRO A 143 -12.33 52.14 -27.17
N ALA A 144 -13.15 53.02 -26.59
CA ALA A 144 -14.55 53.25 -26.90
C ALA A 144 -14.73 54.00 -28.23
N THR A 145 -15.79 53.70 -29.00
CA THR A 145 -16.71 54.66 -29.66
C THR A 145 -17.98 53.90 -30.13
N SER A 146 -19.13 54.59 -30.13
CA SER A 146 -20.52 54.11 -29.92
C SER A 146 -21.35 53.79 -31.22
N PRO A 147 -22.72 53.80 -31.24
CA PRO A 147 -23.66 52.65 -31.17
C PRO A 147 -24.67 52.56 -32.39
N PRO A 148 -25.92 52.05 -32.24
CA PRO A 148 -26.47 50.74 -32.66
C PRO A 148 -27.41 50.79 -33.91
N PRO A 149 -28.13 49.70 -34.28
CA PRO A 149 -29.58 49.76 -34.04
C PRO A 149 -30.31 48.42 -33.75
N SER A 150 -31.36 48.56 -32.93
CA SER A 150 -32.68 47.89 -32.98
C SER A 150 -32.84 46.38 -32.68
N GLU A 151 -33.44 46.10 -31.52
CA GLU A 151 -34.28 44.90 -31.28
C GLU A 151 -35.59 44.98 -32.11
N PRO A 152 -36.34 43.87 -32.26
CA PRO A 152 -37.37 43.58 -31.26
C PRO A 152 -37.57 42.09 -30.91
N SER A 153 -37.77 41.85 -29.61
CA SER A 153 -38.90 41.15 -28.98
C SER A 153 -39.34 39.73 -29.39
N ALA A 154 -39.64 38.98 -28.33
CA ALA A 154 -40.67 37.94 -28.17
C ALA A 154 -40.30 36.48 -28.45
N GLY A 155 -40.54 35.64 -27.44
CA GLY A 155 -40.66 34.19 -27.61
C GLY A 155 -40.44 33.36 -26.35
N ALA A 156 -41.46 33.29 -25.50
CA ALA A 156 -41.51 32.38 -24.36
C ALA A 156 -41.62 30.90 -24.78
N SER A 157 -40.96 29.99 -24.05
CA SER A 157 -41.39 28.60 -23.74
C SER A 157 -40.27 27.92 -22.97
N SER A 158 -40.38 27.53 -21.69
CA SER A 158 -41.34 26.66 -21.00
C SER A 158 -41.15 25.17 -21.31
N TYR A 159 -41.17 24.39 -20.21
CA TYR A 159 -41.22 22.92 -20.08
C TYR A 159 -39.90 22.17 -20.34
N ALA A 160 -39.55 21.09 -19.65
CA ALA A 160 -40.04 20.45 -18.44
C ALA A 160 -39.00 19.42 -18.02
N ALA A 161 -38.97 19.13 -16.72
CA ALA A 161 -38.20 18.06 -16.12
C ALA A 161 -38.59 16.68 -16.66
N HIS A 162 -37.59 15.82 -16.91
CA HIS A 162 -37.78 14.37 -16.87
C HIS A 162 -36.73 13.72 -15.97
N HIS A 163 -37.21 13.39 -14.77
CA HIS A 163 -36.59 12.42 -13.87
C HIS A 163 -36.58 11.05 -14.53
N LEU A 164 -35.42 10.37 -14.53
CA LEU A 164 -35.36 8.93 -14.70
C LEU A 164 -34.78 8.28 -13.45
N ARG A 165 -35.57 7.31 -12.97
CA ARG A 165 -35.51 6.61 -11.70
C ARG A 165 -34.34 5.62 -11.62
N VAL A 166 -33.79 5.55 -10.41
CA VAL A 166 -32.93 4.48 -9.90
C VAL A 166 -33.73 3.17 -9.79
N ASN A 167 -33.12 2.04 -10.16
CA ASN A 167 -33.68 0.70 -9.98
C ASN A 167 -32.66 -0.19 -9.22
N PRO A 168 -32.88 -0.53 -7.93
CA PRO A 168 -31.94 -1.34 -7.17
C PRO A 168 -32.51 -2.74 -6.87
N GLN A 169 -32.30 -3.69 -7.78
CA GLN A 169 -32.49 -5.13 -7.49
C GLN A 169 -31.53 -5.95 -8.37
N ARG A 170 -30.39 -6.35 -7.80
CA ARG A 170 -29.71 -7.60 -8.18
C ARG A 170 -28.84 -8.07 -7.01
N SER A 171 -29.47 -8.89 -6.18
CA SER A 171 -28.81 -9.80 -5.25
C SER A 171 -27.98 -10.82 -6.03
N LEU A 172 -26.69 -10.89 -5.76
CA LEU A 172 -25.84 -12.01 -6.15
C LEU A 172 -24.87 -12.31 -5.01
N SER A 173 -25.23 -13.32 -4.21
CA SER A 173 -24.34 -14.01 -3.28
C SER A 173 -23.26 -14.76 -4.07
N PRO A 174 -21.97 -14.71 -3.67
CA PRO A 174 -20.96 -15.62 -4.19
C PRO A 174 -20.40 -16.47 -3.05
N PHE A 175 -20.96 -17.67 -2.86
CA PHE A 175 -20.28 -18.73 -2.12
C PHE A 175 -20.51 -20.05 -2.86
N PRO A 176 -19.47 -20.66 -3.45
CA PRO A 176 -19.53 -22.05 -3.84
C PRO A 176 -19.24 -22.92 -2.61
N GLU A 177 -20.11 -23.89 -2.32
CA GLU A 177 -19.84 -24.93 -1.33
C GLU A 177 -18.68 -25.84 -1.82
N PRO A 178 -17.74 -26.22 -0.95
CA PRO A 178 -16.70 -27.17 -1.31
C PRO A 178 -17.30 -28.58 -1.43
N SER A 179 -17.17 -29.13 -2.63
CA SER A 179 -17.51 -30.49 -3.01
C SER A 179 -16.79 -31.54 -2.14
N GLY A 180 -17.47 -32.67 -1.94
CA GLY A 180 -17.18 -33.68 -0.92
C GLY A 180 -15.77 -34.28 -0.92
N VAL A 181 -15.32 -34.57 0.31
CA VAL A 181 -14.13 -35.37 0.62
C VAL A 181 -14.46 -36.84 0.39
N PHE A 182 -13.85 -37.44 -0.63
CA PHE A 182 -13.81 -38.88 -0.84
C PHE A 182 -12.72 -39.48 0.04
N VAL A 183 -13.10 -40.29 1.03
CA VAL A 183 -12.19 -41.07 1.88
C VAL A 183 -12.11 -42.49 1.30
N PRO A 184 -10.92 -43.01 0.89
CA PRO A 184 -10.79 -44.40 0.50
C PRO A 184 -10.76 -45.33 1.73
N PRO A 185 -11.31 -46.56 1.64
CA PRO A 185 -11.42 -47.47 2.77
C PRO A 185 -10.07 -48.11 3.13
N ALA A 186 -9.83 -48.27 4.43
CA ALA A 186 -8.71 -49.00 5.00
C ALA A 186 -8.84 -50.51 4.70
N ALA A 187 -7.73 -51.14 4.30
CA ALA A 187 -7.63 -52.59 4.15
C ALA A 187 -7.50 -53.28 5.54
N PRO A 188 -8.20 -54.40 5.77
CA PRO A 188 -8.13 -55.18 7.01
C PRO A 188 -6.98 -56.23 6.98
N PRO A 189 -6.70 -56.91 8.12
CA PRO A 189 -5.36 -57.30 8.59
C PRO A 189 -4.72 -58.53 7.94
#